data_AF-A0A6C0BNW2-F1
#
_entry.id   AF-A0A6C0BNW2-F1
#
_cell.length_a   1.000
_cell.length_b   1.000
_cell.length_c   1.000
_cell.angle_alpha   90.00
_cell.angle_beta   90.00
_cell.angle_gamma   90.00
#
_symmetry.space_group_name_H-M   'P 1'
#
loop_
_entity.id
_entity.type
_entity.pdbx_description
1 polymer ?
#
loop_
_entity_poly.entity_id
_entity_poly.type
_entity_poly.pdbx_seq_one_letter_code
_entity_poly.pdbx_strand_id
1 'polypeptide(L)'
;MPCRHHKPKRKKAKLRRGKSLGRPRVLAHVPNRSPGAKGYIKRKISRRRPAPVRTVAPPSNSREPRPAPVRTVAPPSKSREPRPAPVTSSLRPAPEQQPLRAVVKGARVFRFNCPNCDGLIEVEHINCGIFRHGIRQVTGQQLNPHASKKECEAEPIFGCGKPFRFDPMRGAEKCDYI
;
A
#
# COMPACT_ATOMS: atom_id res chain seq x y z
N MET A 1 6.94 -17.07 -12.93
CA MET A 1 6.17 -16.72 -14.15
C MET A 1 5.88 -15.22 -14.13
N PRO A 2 6.61 -14.38 -14.87
CA PRO A 2 6.41 -12.93 -14.82
C PRO A 2 5.11 -12.51 -15.53
N CYS A 3 4.31 -11.70 -14.84
CA CYS A 3 3.06 -11.13 -15.33
C CYS A 3 3.30 -10.23 -16.54
N ARG A 4 2.87 -10.69 -17.72
CA ARG A 4 2.90 -9.90 -18.95
C ARG A 4 1.95 -8.71 -18.81
N HIS A 5 2.53 -7.52 -18.74
CA HIS A 5 1.82 -6.25 -18.71
C HIS A 5 1.14 -6.01 -20.07
N HIS A 6 -0.16 -6.31 -20.14
CA HIS A 6 -0.98 -5.95 -21.29
C HIS A 6 -1.26 -4.45 -21.22
N LYS A 7 -0.45 -3.62 -21.90
CA LYS A 7 -0.76 -2.20 -22.08
C LYS A 7 -2.06 -2.06 -22.88
N PRO A 8 -3.11 -1.40 -22.36
CA PRO A 8 -4.31 -1.13 -23.14
C PRO A 8 -3.98 -0.12 -24.25
N LYS A 9 -4.25 -0.50 -25.50
CA LYS A 9 -4.09 0.38 -26.68
C LYS A 9 -5.11 1.53 -26.57
N ARG A 10 -4.61 2.76 -26.36
CA ARG A 10 -5.41 3.99 -26.39
C ARG A 10 -6.05 4.17 -27.77
N LYS A 11 -7.37 3.93 -27.88
CA LYS A 11 -8.16 4.33 -29.05
C LYS A 11 -8.38 5.84 -29.00
N LYS A 12 -7.85 6.58 -29.98
CA LYS A 12 -8.07 8.03 -30.14
C LYS A 12 -9.55 8.27 -30.46
N ALA A 13 -10.29 8.88 -29.53
CA ALA A 13 -11.63 9.38 -29.80
C ALA A 13 -11.54 10.63 -30.70
N LYS A 14 -12.17 10.57 -31.89
CA LYS A 14 -12.35 11.73 -32.77
C LYS A 14 -13.38 12.67 -32.13
N LEU A 15 -12.92 13.81 -31.63
CA LEU A 15 -13.76 14.90 -31.16
C LEU A 15 -14.53 15.48 -32.35
N ARG A 16 -15.84 15.22 -32.43
CA ARG A 16 -16.73 15.85 -33.42
C ARG A 16 -17.01 17.29 -33.00
N ARG A 17 -16.60 18.24 -33.85
CA ARG A 17 -16.85 19.68 -33.68
C ARG A 17 -18.36 19.95 -33.83
N GLY A 18 -19.01 20.29 -32.73
CA GLY A 18 -20.40 20.78 -32.70
C GLY A 18 -20.45 22.26 -33.13
N LYS A 19 -21.42 22.57 -33.98
CA LYS A 19 -21.69 23.89 -34.58
C LYS A 19 -22.01 24.94 -33.51
N SER A 20 -21.36 26.10 -33.66
CA SER A 20 -21.62 27.34 -32.92
C SER A 20 -22.96 27.97 -33.35
N LEU A 21 -23.85 28.25 -32.40
CA LEU A 21 -25.00 29.13 -32.59
C LEU A 21 -24.83 30.39 -31.72
N GLY A 22 -24.98 31.54 -32.37
CA GLY A 22 -25.53 32.77 -31.78
C GLY A 22 -24.62 33.61 -30.89
N ARG A 23 -23.93 34.59 -31.48
CA ARG A 23 -23.45 35.79 -30.78
C ARG A 23 -24.57 36.84 -30.75
N PRO A 24 -24.73 37.58 -29.64
CA PRO A 24 -25.16 38.97 -29.70
C PRO A 24 -23.99 39.94 -29.49
N ARG A 25 -23.87 40.85 -30.46
CA ARG A 25 -23.41 42.26 -30.41
C ARG A 25 -23.79 42.96 -29.08
N VAL A 26 -23.12 43.96 -28.48
CA VAL A 26 -21.96 44.86 -28.72
C VAL A 26 -21.59 45.39 -27.31
N LEU A 27 -20.35 45.78 -27.03
CA LEU A 27 -20.04 47.15 -26.52
C LEU A 27 -18.55 47.35 -26.25
N ALA A 28 -18.08 48.47 -26.81
CA ALA A 28 -16.99 49.33 -26.39
C ALA A 28 -15.54 48.81 -26.35
N HIS A 29 -14.77 49.39 -27.28
CA HIS A 29 -13.33 49.56 -27.23
C HIS A 29 -12.86 50.19 -25.91
N VAL A 30 -11.82 49.60 -25.31
CA VAL A 30 -10.88 50.30 -24.42
C VAL A 30 -9.46 49.92 -24.86
N PRO A 31 -8.62 50.88 -25.28
CA PRO A 31 -7.22 50.59 -25.59
C PRO A 31 -6.41 50.55 -24.29
N ASN A 32 -6.08 49.35 -23.81
CA ASN A 32 -5.16 49.23 -22.67
C ASN A 32 -3.71 49.25 -23.17
N ARG A 33 -3.11 50.43 -23.04
CA ARG A 33 -1.69 50.71 -23.22
C ARG A 33 -0.86 49.70 -22.43
N SER A 34 0.06 49.04 -23.10
CA SER A 34 1.11 48.24 -22.46
C SER A 34 1.99 49.12 -21.57
N PRO A 35 2.25 48.71 -20.31
CA PRO A 35 3.41 49.21 -19.59
C PRO A 35 4.41 48.07 -19.36
N GLY A 36 5.58 48.23 -19.97
CA GLY A 36 6.82 47.99 -19.27
C GLY A 36 7.26 46.53 -19.14
N ALA A 37 8.19 46.16 -20.01
CA ALA A 37 9.20 45.16 -19.74
C ALA A 37 9.80 45.38 -18.34
N LYS A 38 9.42 44.54 -17.36
CA LYS A 38 10.12 44.47 -16.09
C LYS A 38 11.45 43.76 -16.33
N GLY A 39 12.50 44.56 -16.47
CA GLY A 39 13.88 44.11 -16.48
C GLY A 39 14.16 43.26 -15.25
N TYR A 40 14.40 41.97 -15.48
CA TYR A 40 14.97 41.11 -14.45
C TYR A 40 16.42 41.54 -14.23
N ILE A 41 16.68 42.17 -13.09
CA ILE A 41 18.04 42.43 -12.61
C ILE A 41 18.66 41.06 -12.33
N LYS A 42 19.51 40.58 -13.26
CA LYS A 42 20.43 39.46 -13.02
C LYS A 42 21.40 39.89 -11.92
N ARG A 43 21.04 39.64 -10.65
CA ARG A 43 22.00 39.65 -9.54
C ARG A 43 23.06 38.61 -9.88
N LYS A 44 24.26 39.05 -10.25
CA LYS A 44 25.45 38.20 -10.32
C LYS A 44 25.72 37.71 -8.90
N ILE A 45 25.21 36.53 -8.57
CA ILE A 45 25.62 35.81 -7.37
C ILE A 45 27.10 35.50 -7.58
N SER A 46 27.98 36.26 -6.93
CA SER A 46 29.38 35.92 -6.83
C SER A 46 29.44 34.55 -6.18
N ARG A 47 29.87 33.56 -6.96
CA ARG A 47 30.12 32.20 -6.46
C ARG A 47 31.28 32.30 -5.48
N ARG A 48 30.98 32.57 -4.20
CA ARG A 48 31.93 32.39 -3.11
C ARG A 48 32.33 30.92 -3.16
N ARG A 49 33.59 30.67 -3.52
CA ARG A 49 34.19 29.34 -3.55
C ARG A 49 34.01 28.74 -2.15
N PRO A 50 33.37 27.57 -1.98
CA PRO A 50 33.28 26.95 -0.68
C PRO A 50 34.70 26.67 -0.18
N ALA A 51 34.97 27.02 1.08
CA ALA A 51 36.25 26.73 1.72
C ALA A 51 36.48 25.20 1.75
N PRO A 52 37.72 24.72 1.61
CA PRO A 52 38.01 23.30 1.72
C PRO A 52 37.64 22.82 3.13
N VAL A 53 36.64 21.95 3.22
CA VAL A 53 36.27 21.29 4.47
C VAL A 53 37.39 20.31 4.79
N ARG A 54 38.18 20.61 5.83
CA ARG A 54 39.15 19.64 6.38
C ARG A 54 38.35 18.51 7.01
N THR A 55 38.31 17.37 6.35
CA THR A 55 37.79 16.13 6.91
C THR A 55 38.77 15.67 7.99
N VAL A 56 38.41 15.87 9.27
CA VAL A 56 39.15 15.27 10.38
C VAL A 56 38.72 13.81 10.42
N ALA A 57 39.66 12.89 10.19
CA ALA A 57 39.41 11.46 10.31
C ALA A 57 38.96 11.14 11.76
N PRO A 58 37.91 10.33 11.95
CA PRO A 58 37.52 9.89 13.27
C PRO A 58 38.63 9.01 13.87
N PRO A 59 38.93 9.13 15.18
CA PRO A 59 39.90 8.26 15.82
C PRO A 59 39.39 6.81 15.77
N SER A 60 40.22 5.93 15.20
CA SER A 60 40.05 4.49 15.19
C SER A 60 40.23 3.96 16.61
N ASN A 61 39.16 3.97 17.41
CA ASN A 61 39.17 3.37 18.74
C ASN A 61 38.82 1.87 18.61
N SER A 62 39.79 1.10 18.13
CA SER A 62 39.74 -0.36 18.09
C SER A 62 39.98 -0.92 19.50
N ARG A 63 38.94 -0.88 20.33
CA ARG A 63 38.84 -1.77 21.50
C ARG A 63 37.47 -2.43 21.47
N GLU A 64 37.40 -3.57 20.79
CA GLU A 64 36.30 -4.50 20.99
C GLU A 64 36.24 -4.90 22.47
N PRO A 65 35.08 -4.78 23.14
CA PRO A 65 34.90 -5.36 24.46
C PRO A 65 34.96 -6.89 24.34
N ARG A 66 35.86 -7.53 25.11
CA ARG A 66 35.92 -8.98 25.23
C ARG A 66 34.53 -9.52 25.60
N PRO A 67 33.99 -10.54 24.92
CA PRO A 67 32.77 -11.19 25.36
C PRO A 67 33.00 -11.84 26.72
N ALA A 68 32.05 -11.63 27.65
CA ALA A 68 32.04 -12.29 28.94
C ALA A 68 31.92 -13.82 28.77
N PRO A 69 32.50 -14.63 29.68
CA PRO A 69 32.35 -16.07 29.61
C PRO A 69 30.87 -16.45 29.83
N VAL A 70 30.24 -16.95 28.77
CA VAL A 70 28.88 -17.48 28.83
C VAL A 70 28.94 -18.77 29.64
N ARG A 71 28.42 -18.75 30.88
CA ARG A 71 28.21 -19.98 31.67
C ARG A 71 27.14 -20.80 30.98
N THR A 72 27.54 -21.92 30.38
CA THR A 72 26.62 -22.93 29.89
C THR A 72 25.92 -23.56 31.09
N VAL A 73 24.68 -23.17 31.34
CA VAL A 73 23.81 -23.86 32.31
C VAL A 73 23.33 -25.13 31.63
N ALA A 74 23.68 -26.28 32.21
CA ALA A 74 23.23 -27.58 31.73
C ALA A 74 21.68 -27.64 31.74
N PRO A 75 21.05 -28.23 30.71
CA PRO A 75 19.60 -28.35 30.68
C PRO A 75 19.13 -29.30 31.79
N PRO A 76 18.04 -28.97 32.52
CA PRO A 76 17.50 -29.85 33.54
C PRO A 76 16.99 -31.15 32.90
N SER A 77 17.40 -32.25 33.53
CA SER A 77 17.01 -33.62 33.25
C SER A 77 15.50 -33.76 33.12
N LYS A 78 15.06 -34.37 32.03
CA LYS A 78 13.66 -34.70 31.72
C LYS A 78 13.01 -35.44 32.89
N SER A 79 12.17 -34.75 33.64
CA SER A 79 11.23 -35.41 34.55
C SER A 79 10.11 -36.01 33.72
N ARG A 80 9.82 -37.30 33.95
CA ARG A 80 8.77 -38.07 33.29
C ARG A 80 7.42 -37.38 33.46
N GLU A 81 6.82 -36.97 32.35
CA GLU A 81 5.41 -36.60 32.29
C GLU A 81 4.56 -37.89 32.32
N PRO A 82 3.53 -38.00 33.17
CA PRO A 82 2.62 -39.13 33.16
C PRO A 82 1.78 -39.10 31.86
N ARG A 83 1.75 -40.25 31.20
CA ARG A 83 1.01 -40.51 29.97
C ARG A 83 -0.48 -40.20 30.18
N PRO A 84 -1.11 -39.27 29.44
CA PRO A 84 -2.56 -39.09 29.54
C PRO A 84 -3.26 -40.35 29.02
N ALA A 85 -4.29 -40.79 29.77
CA ALA A 85 -5.17 -41.87 29.36
C ALA A 85 -5.79 -41.57 27.98
N PRO A 86 -6.12 -42.60 27.17
CA PRO A 86 -6.83 -42.39 25.93
C PRO A 86 -8.24 -41.90 26.27
N VAL A 87 -8.45 -40.59 26.21
CA VAL A 87 -9.80 -40.06 26.10
C VAL A 87 -10.30 -40.49 24.73
N THR A 88 -11.23 -41.44 24.74
CA THR A 88 -12.08 -41.79 23.60
C THR A 88 -12.98 -40.59 23.34
N SER A 89 -12.37 -39.52 22.84
CA SER A 89 -13.06 -38.31 22.41
C SER A 89 -13.66 -38.68 21.07
N SER A 90 -14.91 -39.15 21.11
CA SER A 90 -15.79 -39.21 19.96
C SER A 90 -15.65 -37.90 19.20
N LEU A 91 -14.84 -37.94 18.14
CA LEU A 91 -14.66 -36.87 17.19
C LEU A 91 -16.02 -36.66 16.55
N ARG A 92 -16.81 -35.77 17.13
CA ARG A 92 -17.85 -35.08 16.38
C ARG A 92 -17.09 -34.42 15.23
N PRO A 93 -17.39 -34.73 13.96
CA PRO A 93 -16.85 -33.95 12.87
C PRO A 93 -17.18 -32.49 13.18
N ALA A 94 -16.16 -31.62 13.14
CA ALA A 94 -16.36 -30.18 13.21
C ALA A 94 -17.54 -29.84 12.28
N PRO A 95 -18.49 -28.98 12.69
CA PRO A 95 -19.57 -28.60 11.80
C PRO A 95 -18.91 -28.07 10.54
N GLU A 96 -19.02 -28.87 9.48
CA GLU A 96 -18.58 -28.51 8.15
C GLU A 96 -19.14 -27.12 7.93
N GLN A 97 -18.25 -26.14 7.73
CA GLN A 97 -18.63 -24.77 7.47
C GLN A 97 -19.33 -24.75 6.11
N GLN A 98 -20.56 -25.23 6.08
CA GLN A 98 -21.48 -24.99 5.01
C GLN A 98 -21.65 -23.48 4.98
N PRO A 99 -21.33 -22.80 3.87
CA PRO A 99 -21.71 -21.41 3.76
C PRO A 99 -23.23 -21.37 3.88
N LEU A 100 -23.75 -20.71 4.92
CA LEU A 100 -25.17 -20.42 5.07
C LEU A 100 -25.62 -19.57 3.89
N ARG A 101 -25.95 -20.21 2.77
CA ARG A 101 -26.49 -19.55 1.57
C ARG A 101 -27.99 -19.36 1.75
N ALA A 102 -28.39 -18.56 2.73
CA ALA A 102 -29.67 -17.90 2.66
C ALA A 102 -29.54 -16.82 1.57
N VAL A 103 -30.00 -17.13 0.36
CA VAL A 103 -30.03 -16.19 -0.76
C VAL A 103 -31.16 -15.18 -0.50
N VAL A 104 -30.87 -14.21 0.36
CA VAL A 104 -31.62 -12.96 0.41
C VAL A 104 -31.06 -12.12 -0.74
N LYS A 105 -31.94 -11.72 -1.68
CA LYS A 105 -31.57 -10.76 -2.72
C LYS A 105 -30.96 -9.52 -2.07
N GLY A 106 -29.72 -9.18 -2.41
CA GLY A 106 -29.27 -7.79 -2.20
C GLY A 106 -27.78 -7.52 -2.25
N ALA A 107 -26.98 -8.18 -1.41
CA ALA A 107 -25.56 -7.84 -1.28
C ALA A 107 -24.72 -9.09 -0.98
N ARG A 108 -23.74 -9.38 -1.83
CA ARG A 108 -22.77 -10.45 -1.59
C ARG A 108 -21.60 -9.84 -0.83
N VAL A 109 -21.66 -9.91 0.49
CA VAL A 109 -20.52 -9.58 1.34
C VAL A 109 -19.56 -10.77 1.35
N PHE A 110 -18.32 -10.56 0.91
CA PHE A 110 -17.27 -11.55 0.92
C PHE A 110 -16.44 -11.41 2.19
N ARG A 111 -16.27 -12.50 2.94
CA ARG A 111 -15.45 -12.57 4.15
C ARG A 111 -14.34 -13.59 3.96
N PHE A 112 -13.11 -13.17 4.16
CA PHE A 112 -11.93 -14.06 4.05
C PHE A 112 -10.74 -13.48 4.82
N ASN A 113 -9.73 -14.32 5.06
CA ASN A 113 -8.50 -13.91 5.75
C ASN A 113 -7.47 -13.34 4.78
N CYS A 114 -6.75 -12.32 5.22
CA CYS A 114 -5.64 -11.73 4.48
C CYS A 114 -4.55 -12.79 4.27
N PRO A 115 -4.10 -13.07 3.03
CA PRO A 115 -3.07 -14.07 2.81
C PRO A 115 -1.69 -13.66 3.36
N ASN A 116 -1.51 -12.40 3.76
CA ASN A 116 -0.22 -11.86 4.23
C ASN A 116 -0.06 -11.83 5.75
N CYS A 117 -1.14 -11.74 6.51
CA CYS A 117 -1.09 -11.61 7.98
C CYS A 117 -2.33 -12.20 8.66
N ASP A 118 -3.15 -12.96 7.94
CA ASP A 118 -4.32 -13.70 8.42
C ASP A 118 -5.43 -12.85 9.08
N GLY A 119 -5.37 -11.52 8.96
CA GLY A 119 -6.43 -10.63 9.45
C GLY A 119 -7.71 -10.75 8.63
N LEU A 120 -8.86 -10.63 9.31
CA LEU A 120 -10.18 -10.75 8.68
C LEU A 120 -10.47 -9.55 7.78
N ILE A 121 -10.95 -9.82 6.56
CA ILE A 121 -11.34 -8.81 5.58
C ILE A 121 -12.80 -9.03 5.19
N GLU A 122 -13.56 -7.94 5.18
CA GLU A 122 -14.93 -7.89 4.66
C GLU A 122 -14.96 -7.01 3.41
N VAL A 123 -15.49 -7.53 2.31
CA VAL A 123 -15.59 -6.84 1.02
C VAL A 123 -17.03 -6.87 0.53
N GLU A 124 -17.65 -5.70 0.40
CA GLU A 124 -19.01 -5.57 -0.13
C GLU A 124 -19.05 -5.61 -1.66
N HIS A 125 -18.07 -5.00 -2.32
CA HIS A 125 -18.05 -4.86 -3.78
C HIS A 125 -16.64 -5.07 -4.36
N ILE A 126 -16.55 -5.84 -5.44
CA ILE A 126 -15.29 -6.17 -6.12
C ILE A 126 -15.21 -5.39 -7.42
N ASN A 127 -14.33 -4.39 -7.47
CA ASN A 127 -14.08 -3.59 -8.68
C ASN A 127 -12.92 -4.18 -9.50
N CYS A 128 -11.67 -3.92 -9.09
CA CYS A 128 -10.47 -4.37 -9.80
C CYS A 128 -9.93 -5.72 -9.31
N GLY A 129 -10.46 -6.26 -8.21
CA GLY A 129 -9.99 -7.49 -7.59
C GLY A 129 -8.61 -7.39 -6.92
N ILE A 130 -7.98 -6.22 -6.91
CA ILE A 130 -6.75 -5.96 -6.17
C ILE A 130 -7.12 -5.16 -4.92
N PHE A 131 -6.67 -5.63 -3.77
CA PHE A 131 -6.93 -5.00 -2.49
C PHE A 131 -5.65 -4.89 -1.68
N ARG A 132 -5.66 -4.00 -0.69
CA ARG A 132 -4.63 -3.92 0.34
C ARG A 132 -5.30 -4.12 1.68
N HIS A 133 -4.70 -4.95 2.52
CA HIS A 133 -5.23 -5.16 3.87
C HIS A 133 -4.79 -4.01 4.75
N GLY A 134 -5.58 -2.94 4.71
CA GLY A 134 -5.52 -1.92 5.73
C GLY A 134 -6.38 -0.71 5.51
N ILE A 135 -6.55 0.03 6.60
CA ILE A 135 -7.36 1.24 6.70
C ILE A 135 -6.44 2.36 7.22
N ARG A 136 -6.53 3.54 6.62
CA ARG A 136 -5.78 4.72 7.09
C ARG A 136 -6.30 5.12 8.48
N GLN A 137 -5.41 5.24 9.47
CA GLN A 137 -5.83 5.55 10.84
C GLN A 137 -6.52 6.92 10.95
N VAL A 138 -6.06 7.88 10.15
CA VAL A 138 -6.56 9.27 10.18
C VAL A 138 -7.93 9.45 9.53
N THR A 139 -8.19 8.78 8.39
CA THR A 139 -9.44 8.97 7.63
C THR A 139 -10.43 7.83 7.79
N GLY A 140 -10.02 6.67 8.31
CA GLY A 140 -10.83 5.46 8.31
C GLY A 140 -11.10 4.91 6.91
N GLN A 141 -10.43 5.43 5.86
CA GLN A 141 -10.65 4.98 4.49
C GLN A 141 -9.74 3.79 4.15
N GLN A 142 -10.27 2.87 3.34
CA GLN A 142 -9.51 1.76 2.78
C GLN A 142 -8.34 2.28 1.94
N LEU A 143 -7.20 1.59 1.99
CA LEU A 143 -6.04 1.94 1.19
C LEU A 143 -6.32 1.83 -0.31
N ASN A 144 -5.76 2.77 -1.08
CA ASN A 144 -5.87 2.74 -2.53
C ASN A 144 -5.13 1.49 -3.06
N PRO A 145 -5.81 0.59 -3.82
CA PRO A 145 -5.23 -0.66 -4.29
C PRO A 145 -4.04 -0.45 -5.24
N HIS A 146 -3.98 0.70 -5.90
CA HIS A 146 -2.95 1.08 -6.86
C HIS A 146 -1.93 2.09 -6.29
N ALA A 147 -1.94 2.36 -4.98
CA ALA A 147 -0.96 3.24 -4.37
C ALA A 147 0.47 2.66 -4.49
N SER A 148 1.46 3.53 -4.61
CA SER A 148 2.85 3.08 -4.58
C SER A 148 3.23 2.54 -3.19
N LYS A 149 4.31 1.75 -3.09
CA LYS A 149 4.80 1.27 -1.78
C LYS A 149 5.13 2.43 -0.84
N LYS A 150 5.77 3.48 -1.36
CA LYS A 150 6.16 4.67 -0.60
C LYS A 150 4.97 5.40 0.02
N GLU A 151 3.87 5.51 -0.72
CA GLU A 151 2.64 6.14 -0.21
C GLU A 151 2.01 5.33 0.93
N CYS A 152 2.03 4.00 0.85
CA CYS A 152 1.45 3.16 1.90
C CYS A 152 2.30 3.08 3.17
N GLU A 153 3.61 3.27 3.08
CA GLU A 153 4.50 3.29 4.24
C GLU A 153 4.59 4.67 4.92
N ALA A 154 4.13 5.73 4.24
CA ALA A 154 4.21 7.10 4.75
C ALA A 154 3.14 7.44 5.80
N GLU A 155 2.01 6.73 5.81
CA GLU A 155 0.90 6.98 6.72
C GLU A 155 0.69 5.82 7.70
N PRO A 156 0.28 6.08 8.94
CA PRO A 156 -0.09 5.03 9.87
C PRO A 156 -1.36 4.32 9.39
N ILE A 157 -1.31 2.99 9.32
CA ILE A 157 -2.40 2.14 8.86
C ILE A 157 -2.74 1.07 9.90
N PHE A 158 -3.98 0.61 9.93
CA PHE A 158 -4.37 -0.63 10.60
C PHE A 158 -4.33 -1.77 9.59
N GLY A 159 -3.60 -2.85 9.86
CA GLY A 159 -3.41 -3.98 8.94
C GLY A 159 -1.98 -4.05 8.38
N CYS A 160 -1.75 -4.94 7.41
CA CYS A 160 -0.40 -5.18 6.88
C CYS A 160 -0.01 -4.32 5.67
N GLY A 161 -0.98 -3.65 5.02
CA GLY A 161 -0.75 -2.78 3.86
C GLY A 161 -0.25 -3.46 2.59
N LYS A 162 -0.03 -4.79 2.61
CA LYS A 162 0.47 -5.56 1.48
C LYS A 162 -0.65 -5.82 0.46
N PRO A 163 -0.36 -5.72 -0.86
CA PRO A 163 -1.33 -6.01 -1.90
C PRO A 163 -1.63 -7.51 -1.98
N PHE A 164 -2.85 -7.84 -2.36
CA PHE A 164 -3.29 -9.18 -2.68
C PHE A 164 -4.40 -9.12 -3.73
N ARG A 165 -4.59 -10.23 -4.45
CA ARG A 165 -5.67 -10.37 -5.43
C ARG A 165 -6.78 -11.23 -4.84
N PHE A 166 -8.02 -10.85 -5.04
CA PHE A 166 -9.18 -11.64 -4.66
C PHE A 166 -9.97 -12.06 -5.89
N ASP A 167 -10.26 -13.36 -5.96
CA ASP A 167 -11.13 -13.96 -6.97
C ASP A 167 -12.24 -14.76 -6.25
N PRO A 168 -13.52 -14.51 -6.52
CA PRO A 168 -14.62 -15.24 -5.89
C PRO A 168 -14.55 -16.77 -6.05
N MET A 169 -13.87 -17.27 -7.09
CA MET A 169 -13.72 -18.70 -7.36
C MET A 169 -12.46 -19.30 -6.73
N ARG A 170 -11.39 -18.50 -6.60
CA ARG A 170 -10.06 -18.99 -6.16
C ARG A 170 -9.66 -18.53 -4.75
N GLY A 171 -10.35 -17.54 -4.19
CA GLY A 171 -10.03 -16.92 -2.92
C GLY A 171 -8.99 -15.79 -3.05
N ALA A 172 -8.30 -15.50 -1.94
CA ALA A 172 -7.29 -14.46 -1.87
C ALA A 172 -5.89 -15.02 -2.12
N GLU A 173 -5.18 -14.47 -3.10
CA GLU A 173 -3.82 -14.87 -3.49
C GLU A 173 -2.83 -13.71 -3.24
N LYS A 174 -1.62 -14.02 -2.77
CA LYS A 174 -0.55 -13.02 -2.56
C LYS A 174 -0.17 -12.39 -3.91
N CYS A 175 0.06 -11.08 -3.91
CA CYS A 175 0.47 -10.33 -5.09
C CYS A 175 1.68 -9.44 -4.75
N ASP A 176 2.53 -9.19 -5.75
CA ASP A 176 3.59 -8.18 -5.64
C ASP A 176 3.03 -6.76 -5.80
N TYR A 177 3.81 -5.77 -5.38
CA TYR A 177 3.49 -4.36 -5.63
C TYR A 177 3.53 -4.08 -7.14
N ILE A 178 2.50 -3.38 -7.62
CA ILE A 178 2.35 -2.88 -9.00
C ILE A 178 2.99 -1.51 -9.20
#